data_AF-A0A5N5N0F2-F1
#
_entry.id   AF-A0A5N5N0F2-F1
#
_cell.length_a   1.000
_cell.length_b   1.000
_cell.length_c   1.000
_cell.angle_alpha   90.00
_cell.angle_beta   90.00
_cell.angle_gamma   90.00
#
_symmetry.space_group_name_H-M   'P 1'
#
loop_
_entity.id
_entity.type
_entity.pdbx_description
1 polymer ?
#
loop_
_entity_poly.entity_id
_entity_poly.type
_entity_poly.pdbx_seq_one_letter_code
_entity_poly.pdbx_strand_id
1 'polypeptide(L)'
;MVGAFSSEDVWRPVCSAQYPCVYNLRHIDPTVSCRRLYGIASTAASKLRLEKSAKPHLPLNDLLFVVTADTGESSTLLALSKPCNELQVDPSGIFKFSADIDFEFSLEKEAIRDIKVTWNVVLKGWKAIFNMMESCSGKASFVPEAEDLFSKEVPLPGCCSEMVTASSLVAETKMGFCGENCIGDEDVKDDGKFRRGKLSLAIMNTKHWRYLSMDDALRHLQHFLLPCHA
;
A
#
# COMPACT_ATOMS: atom_id res chain seq x y z
N MET A 1 60.20 -10.57 9.86
CA MET A 1 59.62 -9.50 10.69
C MET A 1 58.15 -9.42 10.32
N VAL A 2 57.26 -10.05 11.09
CA VAL A 2 55.81 -10.04 10.81
C VAL A 2 55.27 -8.72 11.35
N GLY A 3 54.80 -7.85 10.46
CA GLY A 3 54.20 -6.57 10.86
C GLY A 3 52.94 -6.82 11.68
N ALA A 4 52.91 -6.31 12.91
CA ALA A 4 51.71 -6.34 13.72
C ALA A 4 50.66 -5.42 13.09
N PHE A 5 49.59 -6.01 12.56
CA PHE A 5 48.44 -5.23 12.07
C PHE A 5 47.80 -4.51 13.25
N SER A 6 47.63 -3.19 13.14
CA SER A 6 46.82 -2.46 14.09
C SER A 6 45.36 -2.89 13.95
N SER A 7 44.62 -2.97 15.05
CA SER A 7 43.18 -3.20 15.02
C SER A 7 42.47 -2.24 14.05
N GLU A 8 42.97 -1.00 13.90
CA GLU A 8 42.40 -0.02 12.98
C GLU A 8 42.52 -0.41 11.50
N ASP A 9 43.57 -1.12 11.11
CA ASP A 9 43.77 -1.51 9.71
C ASP A 9 42.78 -2.61 9.27
N VAL A 10 42.25 -3.36 10.23
CA VAL A 10 41.19 -4.35 10.01
C VAL A 10 39.81 -3.68 9.92
N TRP A 11 39.51 -2.73 10.81
CA TRP A 11 38.16 -2.13 10.87
C TRP A 11 37.94 -1.02 9.83
N ARG A 12 39.00 -0.39 9.32
CA ARG A 12 38.90 0.67 8.31
C ARG A 12 38.16 0.23 7.04
N PRO A 13 38.55 -0.86 6.34
CA PRO A 13 37.83 -1.31 5.14
C PRO A 13 36.41 -1.80 5.43
N VAL A 14 36.18 -2.41 6.59
CA VAL A 14 34.83 -2.90 6.97
C VAL A 14 33.88 -1.74 7.23
N CYS A 15 34.34 -0.72 7.97
CA CYS A 15 33.53 0.45 8.28
C CYS A 15 33.23 1.31 7.05
N SER A 16 34.22 1.52 6.17
CA SER A 16 34.01 2.32 4.95
C SER A 16 33.10 1.63 3.94
N ALA A 17 33.17 0.29 3.82
CA ALA A 17 32.32 -0.47 2.91
C ALA A 17 30.86 -0.56 3.36
N GLN A 18 30.61 -0.82 4.65
CA GLN A 18 29.24 -1.02 5.16
C GLN A 18 28.53 0.28 5.53
N TYR A 19 29.26 1.28 6.01
CA TYR A 19 28.68 2.53 6.53
C TYR A 19 29.47 3.77 6.06
N PRO A 20 29.54 4.04 4.75
CA PRO A 20 30.38 5.11 4.18
C PRO A 20 30.04 6.50 4.74
N CYS A 21 28.76 6.81 4.95
CA CYS A 21 28.35 8.09 5.53
C CYS A 21 28.84 8.29 6.97
N VAL A 22 28.86 7.23 7.78
CA VAL A 22 29.34 7.27 9.17
C VAL A 22 30.86 7.29 9.21
N TYR A 23 31.51 6.60 8.28
CA TYR A 23 32.96 6.62 8.13
C TYR A 23 33.50 8.02 7.86
N ASN A 24 32.79 8.84 7.08
CA ASN A 24 33.18 10.22 6.76
C ASN A 24 33.25 11.14 7.99
N LEU A 25 32.59 10.80 9.11
CA LEU A 25 32.69 11.55 10.37
C LEU A 25 34.12 11.54 10.94
N ARG A 26 34.95 10.58 10.53
CA ARG A 26 36.37 10.53 10.87
C ARG A 26 37.17 11.71 10.31
N HIS A 27 36.69 12.36 9.24
CA HIS A 27 37.30 13.59 8.73
C HIS A 27 37.08 14.78 9.65
N ILE A 28 36.03 14.73 10.48
CA ILE A 28 35.66 15.78 11.44
C ILE A 28 36.36 15.52 12.78
N ASP A 29 36.38 14.27 13.23
CA ASP A 29 37.12 13.84 14.43
C ASP A 29 37.97 12.58 14.15
N PRO A 30 39.28 12.77 13.85
CA PRO A 30 40.19 11.67 13.58
C PRO A 30 40.50 10.77 14.78
N THR A 31 40.14 11.19 16.01
CA THR A 31 40.42 10.46 17.24
C THR A 31 39.47 9.27 17.44
N VAL A 32 38.34 9.25 16.73
CA VAL A 32 37.36 8.17 16.80
C VAL A 32 37.84 6.95 16.01
N SER A 33 37.91 5.80 16.67
CA SER A 33 38.29 4.53 16.06
C SER A 33 37.23 4.02 15.08
N CYS A 34 37.65 3.38 13.98
CA CYS A 34 36.74 2.76 13.01
C CYS A 34 35.89 1.67 13.65
N ARG A 35 36.42 0.96 14.64
CA ARG A 35 35.67 -0.03 15.42
C ARG A 35 34.49 0.61 16.16
N ARG A 36 34.67 1.82 16.71
CA ARG A 36 33.61 2.55 17.42
C ARG A 36 32.54 3.06 16.45
N LEU A 37 32.95 3.63 15.32
CA LEU A 37 32.01 4.08 14.28
C LEU A 37 31.18 2.91 13.74
N TYR A 38 31.83 1.78 13.45
CA TYR A 38 31.16 0.55 13.04
C TYR A 38 30.17 0.06 14.10
N GLY A 39 30.58 0.04 15.37
CA GLY A 39 29.72 -0.37 16.48
C GLY A 39 28.48 0.52 16.62
N ILE A 40 28.64 1.84 16.51
CA ILE A 40 27.52 2.80 16.56
C ILE A 40 26.59 2.60 15.37
N ALA A 41 27.14 2.53 14.15
CA ALA A 41 26.36 2.35 12.93
C ALA A 41 25.60 1.01 12.92
N SER A 42 26.27 -0.07 13.31
CA SER A 42 25.69 -1.41 13.45
C SER A 42 24.63 -1.45 14.56
N THR A 43 24.83 -0.75 15.67
CA THR A 43 23.83 -0.65 16.74
C THR A 43 22.62 0.16 16.28
N ALA A 44 22.81 1.27 15.55
CA ALA A 44 21.70 2.04 14.99
C ALA A 44 20.93 1.23 13.93
N ALA A 45 21.65 0.56 13.02
CA ALA A 45 21.05 -0.30 12.00
C ALA A 45 20.35 -1.52 12.61
N SER A 46 20.91 -2.12 13.67
CA SER A 46 20.27 -3.21 14.39
C SER A 46 19.07 -2.72 15.19
N LYS A 47 19.10 -1.55 15.84
CA LYS A 47 17.91 -0.97 16.50
C LYS A 47 16.77 -0.73 15.51
N LEU A 48 17.07 -0.21 14.32
CA LEU A 48 16.08 -0.07 13.23
C LEU A 48 15.54 -1.43 12.73
N ARG A 49 16.33 -2.50 12.84
CA ARG A 49 15.90 -3.87 12.49
C ARG A 49 15.20 -4.60 13.65
N LEU A 50 15.53 -4.26 14.90
CA LEU A 50 15.02 -4.85 16.14
C LEU A 50 13.77 -4.15 16.63
N GLU A 51 13.53 -2.91 16.19
CA GLU A 51 12.19 -2.41 15.88
C GLU A 51 11.60 -3.24 14.73
N LYS A 52 11.43 -4.54 15.02
CA LYS A 52 10.32 -5.32 14.49
C LYS A 52 9.11 -4.47 14.85
N SER A 53 8.68 -3.70 13.88
CA SER A 53 7.66 -2.70 14.07
C SER A 53 6.53 -3.30 14.90
N ALA A 54 6.13 -2.61 15.96
CA ALA A 54 5.19 -3.15 16.94
C ALA A 54 3.98 -3.75 16.22
N LYS A 55 3.53 -4.92 16.68
CA LYS A 55 2.38 -5.58 16.06
C LYS A 55 1.22 -4.57 16.01
N PRO A 56 0.55 -4.38 14.85
CA PRO A 56 -0.53 -3.42 14.75
C PRO A 56 -1.59 -3.72 15.82
N HIS A 57 -2.03 -2.67 16.51
CA HIS A 57 -3.11 -2.78 17.50
C HIS A 57 -4.48 -2.89 16.84
N LEU A 58 -4.57 -2.49 15.56
CA LEU A 58 -5.76 -2.55 14.73
C LEU A 58 -5.93 -3.96 14.13
N PRO A 59 -6.91 -4.76 14.55
CA PRO A 59 -7.16 -6.06 13.94
C PRO A 59 -7.91 -5.90 12.61
N LEU A 60 -7.53 -6.71 11.62
CA LEU A 60 -8.17 -6.69 10.29
C LEU A 60 -9.69 -6.96 10.36
N ASN A 61 -10.12 -7.81 11.30
CA ASN A 61 -11.53 -8.18 11.49
C ASN A 61 -12.42 -7.02 11.99
N ASP A 62 -11.82 -5.92 12.43
CA ASP A 62 -12.55 -4.72 12.82
C ASP A 62 -12.62 -3.70 11.67
N LEU A 63 -12.15 -4.05 10.47
CA LEU A 63 -12.20 -3.16 9.31
C LEU A 63 -13.30 -3.58 8.32
N LEU A 64 -13.99 -2.57 7.80
CA LEU A 64 -14.96 -2.66 6.72
C LEU A 64 -14.43 -1.81 5.55
N PHE A 65 -14.35 -2.40 4.37
CA PHE A 65 -14.07 -1.63 3.15
C PHE A 65 -15.38 -1.24 2.49
N VAL A 66 -15.50 0.07 2.23
CA VAL A 66 -16.62 0.65 1.48
C VAL A 66 -16.05 1.28 0.23
N VAL A 67 -16.35 0.69 -0.93
CA VAL A 67 -15.89 1.15 -2.23
C VAL A 67 -17.09 1.49 -3.10
N THR A 68 -17.11 2.68 -3.65
CA THR A 68 -18.11 3.08 -4.66
C THR A 68 -17.43 3.41 -5.97
N ALA A 69 -18.10 3.07 -7.06
CA ALA A 69 -17.73 3.52 -8.39
C ALA A 69 -18.95 4.15 -9.04
N ASP A 70 -18.81 5.39 -9.48
CA ASP A 70 -19.89 6.17 -10.07
C ASP A 70 -19.52 6.55 -11.50
N THR A 71 -20.52 6.53 -12.39
CA THR A 71 -20.38 7.14 -13.72
C THR A 71 -20.80 8.61 -13.65
N GLY A 72 -20.22 9.45 -14.52
CA GLY A 72 -20.40 10.90 -14.48
C GLY A 72 -21.85 11.42 -14.49
N GLU A 73 -22.83 10.61 -14.87
CA GLU A 73 -24.26 10.98 -14.94
C GLU A 73 -25.06 10.65 -13.65
N SER A 74 -24.38 10.47 -12.52
CA SER A 74 -24.97 10.28 -11.18
C SER A 74 -25.51 8.88 -10.89
N SER A 75 -25.17 7.89 -11.73
CA SER A 75 -25.53 6.49 -11.49
C SER A 75 -24.37 5.78 -10.80
N THR A 76 -24.65 5.20 -9.63
CA THR A 76 -23.70 4.32 -8.95
C THR A 76 -23.61 3.02 -9.73
N LEU A 77 -22.43 2.79 -10.31
CA LEU A 77 -22.11 1.58 -11.06
C LEU A 77 -21.87 0.40 -10.11
N LEU A 78 -21.29 0.69 -8.95
CA LEU A 78 -21.00 -0.30 -7.91
C LEU A 78 -21.00 0.36 -6.53
N ALA A 79 -21.59 -0.34 -5.56
CA ALA A 79 -21.32 -0.14 -4.15
C ALA A 79 -20.92 -1.48 -3.51
N LEU A 80 -19.67 -1.58 -3.07
CA LEU A 80 -19.16 -2.69 -2.27
C LEU A 80 -19.04 -2.24 -0.82
N SER A 81 -19.65 -2.99 0.10
CA SER A 81 -19.46 -2.82 1.54
C SER A 81 -19.22 -4.19 2.15
N LYS A 82 -17.96 -4.53 2.46
CA LYS A 82 -17.60 -5.85 3.00
C LYS A 82 -16.58 -5.77 4.13
N PRO A 83 -16.74 -6.58 5.19
CA PRO A 83 -15.69 -6.80 6.18
C PRO A 83 -14.41 -7.29 5.50
N CYS A 84 -13.25 -6.81 5.95
CA CYS A 84 -12.00 -7.13 5.27
C CYS A 84 -11.63 -8.61 5.33
N ASN A 85 -12.14 -9.35 6.31
CA ASN A 85 -11.94 -10.79 6.45
C ASN A 85 -12.84 -11.64 5.53
N GLU A 86 -13.82 -11.03 4.85
CA GLU A 86 -14.64 -11.67 3.82
C GLU A 86 -14.07 -11.45 2.40
N LEU A 87 -13.08 -10.57 2.27
CA LEU A 87 -12.37 -10.33 1.03
C LEU A 87 -11.28 -11.39 0.83
N GLN A 88 -10.98 -11.72 -0.44
CA GLN A 88 -9.88 -12.62 -0.75
C GLN A 88 -8.56 -11.90 -0.49
N VAL A 89 -7.78 -12.39 0.47
CA VAL A 89 -6.48 -11.81 0.84
C VAL A 89 -5.37 -12.47 0.02
N ASP A 90 -4.39 -11.68 -0.42
CA ASP A 90 -3.20 -12.21 -1.07
C ASP A 90 -2.42 -13.14 -0.12
N PRO A 91 -2.09 -14.37 -0.54
CA PRO A 91 -1.45 -15.37 0.34
C PRO A 91 -0.02 -15.01 0.72
N SER A 92 0.62 -14.02 0.07
CA SER A 92 1.98 -13.57 0.39
C SER A 92 2.06 -12.68 1.64
N GLY A 93 0.92 -12.36 2.26
CA GLY A 93 0.87 -11.52 3.47
C GLY A 93 1.00 -10.02 3.19
N ILE A 94 0.86 -9.61 1.93
CA ILE A 94 0.76 -8.21 1.53
C ILE A 94 -0.67 -7.68 1.77
N PHE A 95 -0.80 -6.38 2.01
CA PHE A 95 -2.08 -5.70 2.09
C PHE A 95 -2.66 -5.53 0.68
N LYS A 96 -3.24 -6.62 0.17
CA LYS A 96 -3.90 -6.68 -1.12
C LYS A 96 -5.11 -7.57 -1.01
N PHE A 97 -6.24 -7.06 -1.47
CA PHE A 97 -7.54 -7.70 -1.38
C PHE A 97 -8.17 -7.78 -2.75
N SER A 98 -8.91 -8.85 -3.01
CA SER A 98 -9.76 -8.96 -4.19
C SER A 98 -11.21 -9.33 -3.83
N ALA A 99 -12.12 -8.82 -4.63
CA ALA A 99 -13.53 -9.18 -4.60
C ALA A 99 -14.07 -9.31 -6.02
N ASP A 100 -14.85 -10.36 -6.23
CA ASP A 100 -15.73 -10.46 -7.38
C ASP A 100 -16.96 -9.57 -7.13
N ILE A 101 -17.38 -8.89 -8.18
CA ILE A 101 -18.48 -7.93 -8.18
C ILE A 101 -19.50 -8.39 -9.19
N ASP A 102 -20.75 -8.46 -8.75
CA ASP A 102 -21.90 -8.55 -9.64
C ASP A 102 -22.47 -7.14 -9.80
N PHE A 103 -22.64 -6.70 -11.05
CA PHE A 103 -23.29 -5.42 -11.32
C PHE A 103 -24.80 -5.62 -11.25
N GLU A 104 -25.51 -4.71 -10.57
CA GLU A 104 -26.98 -4.78 -10.45
C GLU A 104 -27.68 -4.69 -11.82
N PHE A 105 -27.03 -4.02 -12.77
CA PHE A 105 -27.52 -3.86 -14.13
C PHE A 105 -26.42 -4.20 -15.14
N SER A 106 -26.82 -4.80 -16.26
CA SER A 106 -25.93 -5.02 -17.39
C SER A 106 -25.47 -3.68 -17.95
N LEU A 107 -24.18 -3.38 -17.80
CA LEU A 107 -23.58 -2.12 -18.23
C LEU A 107 -23.16 -2.17 -19.69
N GLU A 108 -23.71 -1.29 -20.51
CA GLU A 108 -23.27 -1.13 -21.90
C GLU A 108 -21.88 -0.52 -21.95
N LYS A 109 -20.97 -1.19 -22.67
CA LYS A 109 -19.56 -0.77 -22.84
C LYS A 109 -19.42 0.69 -23.31
N GLU A 110 -20.35 1.15 -24.13
CA GLU A 110 -20.34 2.47 -24.78
C GLU A 110 -20.81 3.61 -23.85
N ALA A 111 -21.53 3.28 -22.77
CA ALA A 111 -22.10 4.24 -21.83
C ALA A 111 -21.11 4.67 -20.74
N ILE A 112 -20.12 3.84 -20.43
CA ILE A 112 -19.10 4.16 -19.45
C ILE A 112 -18.04 5.02 -20.16
N ARG A 113 -17.80 6.25 -19.70
CA ARG A 113 -16.77 7.14 -20.27
C ARG A 113 -15.72 7.49 -19.23
N ASP A 114 -16.21 7.94 -18.09
CA ASP A 114 -15.42 8.28 -16.92
C ASP A 114 -16.00 7.56 -15.70
N ILE A 115 -15.13 6.91 -14.95
CA ILE A 115 -15.47 6.30 -13.67
C ILE A 115 -14.80 7.10 -12.57
N LYS A 116 -15.55 7.39 -11.51
CA LYS A 116 -15.04 7.97 -10.27
C LYS A 116 -15.08 6.91 -9.19
N VAL A 117 -13.92 6.57 -8.65
CA VAL A 117 -13.80 5.58 -7.57
C VAL A 117 -13.58 6.28 -6.23
N THR A 118 -14.31 5.84 -5.22
CA THR A 118 -14.10 6.23 -3.83
C THR A 118 -13.86 4.97 -2.99
N TRP A 119 -12.86 5.00 -2.12
CA TRP A 119 -12.55 3.90 -1.19
C TRP A 119 -12.39 4.44 0.23
N ASN A 120 -13.24 3.95 1.12
CA ASN A 120 -13.19 4.22 2.55
C ASN A 120 -12.85 2.94 3.34
N VAL A 121 -12.10 3.12 4.41
CA VAL A 121 -11.85 2.11 5.44
C VAL A 121 -12.57 2.55 6.70
N VAL A 122 -13.51 1.73 7.16
CA VAL A 122 -14.38 2.05 8.29
C VAL A 122 -14.02 1.12 9.46
N LEU A 123 -13.83 1.70 10.64
CA LEU A 123 -13.66 0.93 11.86
C LEU A 123 -15.04 0.42 12.35
N LYS A 124 -15.10 -0.85 12.70
CA LYS A 124 -16.30 -1.58 13.11
C LYS A 124 -17.15 -0.80 14.12
N GLY A 125 -18.45 -0.78 13.84
CA GLY A 125 -19.41 0.03 14.60
C GLY A 125 -19.36 1.52 14.24
N TRP A 126 -18.82 1.87 13.07
CA TRP A 126 -18.72 3.25 12.56
C TRP A 126 -17.99 4.20 13.51
N LYS A 127 -17.02 3.68 14.26
CA LYS A 127 -16.27 4.43 15.27
C LYS A 127 -15.32 5.47 14.66
N ALA A 128 -14.83 5.19 13.46
CA ALA A 128 -13.95 6.05 12.69
C ALA A 128 -14.03 5.68 11.21
N ILE A 129 -13.74 6.64 10.33
CA ILE A 129 -13.68 6.46 8.88
C ILE A 129 -12.38 7.08 8.39
N PHE A 130 -11.64 6.35 7.56
CA PHE A 130 -10.48 6.86 6.85
C PHE A 130 -10.73 6.77 5.35
N ASN A 131 -10.60 7.91 4.66
CA ASN A 131 -10.77 7.99 3.22
C ASN A 131 -9.43 7.67 2.54
N MET A 132 -9.33 6.47 1.95
CA MET A 132 -8.15 6.03 1.22
C MET A 132 -8.04 6.74 -0.14
N MET A 133 -9.17 6.99 -0.77
CA MET A 133 -9.26 7.55 -2.11
C MET A 133 -10.61 8.23 -2.29
N GLU A 134 -10.59 9.52 -2.63
CA GLU A 134 -11.80 10.31 -2.86
C GLU A 134 -11.98 10.62 -4.33
N SER A 135 -13.10 10.17 -4.92
CA SER A 135 -13.55 10.53 -6.28
C SER A 135 -12.42 10.54 -7.32
N CYS A 136 -11.59 9.50 -7.34
CA CYS A 136 -10.49 9.37 -8.28
C CYS A 136 -11.05 9.07 -9.67
N SER A 137 -10.95 10.04 -10.58
CA SER A 137 -11.38 9.88 -11.96
C SER A 137 -10.34 9.11 -12.77
N GLY A 138 -10.81 8.12 -13.54
CA GLY A 138 -10.02 7.40 -14.51
C GLY A 138 -10.84 7.16 -15.78
N LYS A 139 -10.15 7.13 -16.92
CA LYS A 139 -10.76 6.65 -18.17
C LYS A 139 -10.84 5.14 -18.11
N ALA A 140 -12.03 4.60 -18.28
CA ALA A 140 -12.20 3.17 -18.32
C ALA A 140 -11.76 2.62 -19.68
N SER A 141 -10.87 1.64 -19.66
CA SER A 141 -10.42 0.92 -20.86
C SER A 141 -11.29 -0.33 -21.01
N PHE A 142 -12.25 -0.29 -21.95
CA PHE A 142 -13.18 -1.40 -22.21
C PHE A 142 -12.57 -2.55 -23.00
N VAL A 143 -11.26 -2.73 -22.91
CA VAL A 143 -10.60 -3.87 -23.51
C VAL A 143 -10.88 -5.07 -22.60
N PRO A 144 -11.44 -6.18 -23.12
CA PRO A 144 -11.60 -7.40 -22.35
C PRO A 144 -10.27 -7.77 -21.67
N GLU A 145 -10.30 -8.09 -20.38
CA GLU A 145 -9.13 -8.42 -19.55
C GLU A 145 -8.18 -7.24 -19.20
N ALA A 146 -8.44 -6.01 -19.67
CA ALA A 146 -7.75 -4.85 -19.15
C ALA A 146 -8.32 -4.45 -17.77
N GLU A 147 -7.43 -4.14 -16.83
CA GLU A 147 -7.78 -3.61 -15.52
C GLU A 147 -7.49 -2.11 -15.49
N ASP A 148 -8.51 -1.32 -15.14
CA ASP A 148 -8.35 0.11 -14.95
C ASP A 148 -7.77 0.38 -13.56
N LEU A 149 -6.61 1.05 -13.52
CA LEU A 149 -5.90 1.39 -12.30
C LEU A 149 -6.20 2.83 -11.88
N PHE A 150 -6.79 2.96 -10.70
CA PHE A 150 -7.02 4.20 -9.99
C PHE A 150 -6.02 4.31 -8.86
N SER A 151 -5.38 5.47 -8.74
CA SER A 151 -4.34 5.66 -7.72
C SER A 151 -4.41 7.05 -7.09
N LYS A 152 -4.26 7.09 -5.77
CA LYS A 152 -4.28 8.33 -4.99
C LYS A 152 -3.30 8.25 -3.84
N GLU A 153 -2.54 9.31 -3.62
CA GLU A 153 -1.63 9.41 -2.49
C GLU A 153 -2.40 9.39 -1.16
N VAL A 154 -1.92 8.57 -0.22
CA VAL A 154 -2.51 8.40 1.11
C VAL A 154 -1.81 9.33 2.10
N PRO A 155 -2.50 10.10 2.94
CA PRO A 155 -1.87 11.05 3.84
C PRO A 155 -0.91 10.37 4.83
N LEU A 156 0.14 11.08 5.24
CA LEU A 156 1.03 10.61 6.31
C LEU A 156 0.39 10.78 7.69
N PRO A 157 0.65 9.87 8.64
CA PRO A 157 0.33 10.09 10.03
C PRO A 157 1.02 11.36 10.54
N GLY A 158 0.28 12.33 11.06
CA GLY A 158 0.81 13.64 11.48
C GLY A 158 1.64 13.63 12.78
N CYS A 159 2.14 12.48 13.23
CA CYS A 159 2.83 12.39 14.51
C CYS A 159 4.35 12.52 14.29
N CYS A 160 4.88 13.71 14.66
CA CYS A 160 6.28 14.16 14.69
C CYS A 160 6.74 15.05 13.50
N SER A 161 6.72 16.36 13.76
CA SER A 161 7.34 17.47 13.02
C SER A 161 6.82 17.74 11.59
N GLU A 162 6.30 18.95 11.40
CA GLU A 162 5.72 19.54 10.19
C GLU A 162 6.70 19.72 9.00
N MET A 163 7.46 18.69 8.64
CA MET A 163 8.49 18.79 7.59
C MET A 163 8.42 17.72 6.49
N VAL A 164 7.40 16.86 6.50
CA VAL A 164 7.19 15.87 5.42
C VAL A 164 5.89 16.18 4.68
N THR A 165 6.01 16.76 3.49
CA THR A 165 4.89 17.30 2.70
C THR A 165 4.23 16.30 1.76
N ALA A 166 4.85 15.13 1.53
CA ALA A 166 4.33 14.09 0.64
C ALA A 166 4.58 12.69 1.20
N SER A 167 3.53 11.87 1.17
CA SER A 167 3.56 10.45 1.44
C SER A 167 4.13 9.69 0.24
N SER A 168 4.96 8.69 0.51
CA SER A 168 5.34 7.71 -0.52
C SER A 168 4.34 6.57 -0.65
N LEU A 169 3.15 6.69 -0.03
CA LEU A 169 2.13 5.65 -0.04
C LEU A 169 0.99 6.06 -0.97
N VAL A 170 0.56 5.12 -1.78
CA VAL A 170 -0.50 5.30 -2.75
C VAL A 170 -1.53 4.19 -2.56
N ALA A 171 -2.79 4.57 -2.40
CA ALA A 171 -3.92 3.66 -2.47
C ALA A 171 -4.13 3.32 -3.95
N GLU A 172 -4.12 2.03 -4.27
CA GLU A 172 -4.41 1.52 -5.60
C GLU A 172 -5.72 0.76 -5.57
N THR A 173 -6.62 1.13 -6.48
CA THR A 173 -7.82 0.37 -6.80
C THR A 173 -7.72 -0.07 -8.25
N LYS A 174 -7.86 -1.37 -8.52
CA LYS A 174 -7.97 -1.90 -9.87
C LYS A 174 -9.36 -2.43 -10.09
N MET A 175 -9.95 -2.07 -11.21
CA MET A 175 -11.28 -2.54 -11.62
C MET A 175 -11.17 -3.19 -12.99
N GLY A 176 -11.47 -4.48 -13.05
CA GLY A 176 -11.62 -5.22 -14.30
C GLY A 176 -13.08 -5.52 -14.57
N PHE A 177 -13.49 -5.48 -15.83
CA PHE A 177 -14.85 -5.79 -16.27
C PHE A 177 -14.87 -7.09 -17.07
N CYS A 178 -15.82 -7.96 -16.76
CA CYS A 178 -15.99 -9.27 -17.40
C CYS A 178 -17.37 -9.40 -18.05
N GLY A 179 -17.38 -9.96 -19.26
CA GLY A 179 -18.60 -10.45 -19.89
C GLY A 179 -19.11 -11.72 -19.20
N GLU A 180 -20.33 -12.15 -19.54
CA GLU A 180 -21.01 -13.26 -18.86
C GLU A 180 -20.29 -14.63 -18.98
N ASN A 181 -19.46 -14.80 -20.02
CA ASN A 181 -18.92 -16.11 -20.44
C ASN A 181 -17.38 -16.18 -20.52
N CYS A 182 -16.64 -15.59 -19.57
CA CYS A 182 -15.18 -15.71 -19.53
C CYS A 182 -14.66 -17.10 -19.08
N ILE A 183 -15.54 -18.10 -18.92
CA ILE A 183 -15.16 -19.47 -18.57
C ILE A 183 -15.59 -20.40 -19.71
N GLY A 184 -14.78 -20.43 -20.76
CA GLY A 184 -14.47 -21.68 -21.46
C GLY A 184 -15.45 -22.23 -22.49
N ASP A 185 -16.23 -21.42 -23.23
CA ASP A 185 -16.94 -21.92 -24.41
C ASP A 185 -16.78 -20.99 -25.63
N GLU A 186 -16.45 -21.61 -26.76
CA GLU A 186 -16.24 -21.00 -28.07
C GLU A 186 -17.54 -20.36 -28.62
N ASP A 187 -17.38 -19.20 -29.27
CA ASP A 187 -18.36 -18.54 -30.14
C ASP A 187 -19.72 -18.11 -29.55
N VAL A 188 -19.73 -17.46 -28.39
CA VAL A 188 -20.85 -16.60 -27.99
C VAL A 188 -20.56 -15.15 -28.36
N LYS A 189 -21.43 -14.54 -29.18
CA LYS A 189 -21.35 -13.11 -29.53
C LYS A 189 -21.38 -12.27 -28.25
N ASP A 190 -20.35 -11.44 -28.08
CA ASP A 190 -20.31 -10.38 -27.07
C ASP A 190 -21.54 -9.49 -27.23
N ASP A 191 -22.42 -9.47 -26.22
CA ASP A 191 -23.64 -8.66 -26.21
C ASP A 191 -23.33 -7.18 -25.90
N GLY A 192 -22.05 -6.84 -25.74
CA GLY A 192 -21.59 -5.49 -25.46
C GLY A 192 -21.83 -5.08 -24.01
N LYS A 193 -22.16 -6.02 -23.12
CA LYS A 193 -22.55 -5.73 -21.74
C LYS A 193 -21.65 -6.38 -20.71
N PHE A 194 -21.34 -5.63 -19.66
CA PHE A 194 -20.68 -6.17 -18.47
C PHE A 194 -21.72 -6.53 -17.42
N ARG A 195 -21.55 -7.72 -16.83
CA ARG A 195 -22.42 -8.20 -15.73
C ARG A 195 -21.62 -8.53 -14.48
N ARG A 196 -20.32 -8.80 -14.64
CA ARG A 196 -19.41 -9.08 -13.53
C ARG A 196 -18.14 -8.24 -13.65
N GLY A 197 -17.48 -8.04 -12.54
CA GLY A 197 -16.20 -7.38 -12.47
C GLY A 197 -15.34 -7.93 -11.35
N LYS A 198 -14.08 -7.51 -11.35
CA LYS A 198 -13.12 -7.83 -10.31
C LYS A 198 -12.54 -6.54 -9.76
N LEU A 199 -12.57 -6.41 -8.44
CA LEU A 199 -11.94 -5.30 -7.73
C LEU A 199 -10.71 -5.81 -7.01
N SER A 200 -9.61 -5.08 -7.14
CA SER A 200 -8.42 -5.27 -6.32
C SER A 200 -8.12 -3.97 -5.57
N LEU A 201 -7.81 -4.08 -4.28
CA LEU A 201 -7.49 -2.96 -3.38
C LEU A 201 -6.13 -3.19 -2.76
N ALA A 202 -5.24 -2.20 -2.81
CA ALA A 202 -3.89 -2.33 -2.27
C ALA A 202 -3.29 -0.98 -1.82
N ILE A 203 -2.20 -1.04 -1.07
CA ILE A 203 -1.37 0.13 -0.74
C ILE A 203 0.04 -0.11 -1.27
N MET A 204 0.49 0.76 -2.18
CA MET A 204 1.81 0.72 -2.80
C MET A 204 2.74 1.74 -2.14
N ASN A 205 3.96 1.33 -1.82
CA ASN A 205 5.04 2.26 -1.51
C ASN A 205 5.79 2.64 -2.79
N THR A 206 5.63 3.87 -3.25
CA THR A 206 6.20 4.36 -4.52
C THR A 206 7.71 4.59 -4.47
N LYS A 207 8.32 4.71 -3.28
CA LYS A 207 9.79 4.79 -3.15
C LYS A 207 10.46 3.45 -3.45
N HIS A 208 9.82 2.36 -3.04
CA HIS A 208 10.38 1.02 -3.16
C HIS A 208 9.70 0.18 -4.23
N TRP A 209 8.63 0.68 -4.84
CA TRP A 209 7.78 -0.04 -5.79
C TRP A 209 7.33 -1.40 -5.24
N ARG A 210 6.90 -1.40 -3.98
CA ARG A 210 6.44 -2.60 -3.27
C ARG A 210 5.13 -2.33 -2.54
N TYR A 211 4.21 -3.29 -2.63
CA TYR A 211 3.01 -3.30 -1.81
C TYR A 211 3.40 -3.41 -0.33
N LEU A 212 2.63 -2.75 0.53
CA LEU A 212 2.82 -2.85 1.97
C LEU A 212 2.53 -4.26 2.45
N SER A 213 3.25 -4.69 3.49
CA SER A 213 2.84 -5.86 4.27
C SER A 213 1.51 -5.57 4.98
N MET A 214 0.77 -6.62 5.34
CA MET A 214 -0.44 -6.50 6.15
C MET A 214 -0.19 -5.67 7.42
N ASP A 215 0.90 -5.95 8.12
CA ASP A 215 1.25 -5.26 9.36
C ASP A 215 1.57 -3.78 9.14
N ASP A 216 2.31 -3.42 8.09
CA ASP A 216 2.65 -2.02 7.78
C ASP A 216 1.41 -1.21 7.42
N ALA A 217 0.51 -1.78 6.63
CA ALA A 217 -0.74 -1.13 6.25
C ALA A 217 -1.67 -0.94 7.45
N LEU A 218 -1.85 -1.96 8.30
CA LEU A 218 -2.65 -1.84 9.52
C LEU A 218 -2.06 -0.81 10.48
N ARG A 219 -0.74 -0.75 10.61
CA ARG A 219 -0.07 0.29 11.39
C ARG A 219 -0.32 1.68 10.82
N HIS A 220 -0.27 1.83 9.50
CA HIS A 220 -0.57 3.10 8.88
C HIS A 220 -2.01 3.55 9.18
N LEU A 221 -2.98 2.65 9.01
CA LEU A 221 -4.40 2.90 9.26
C LEU A 221 -4.70 3.18 10.74
N GLN A 222 -3.97 2.55 11.67
CA GLN A 222 -4.21 2.74 13.11
C GLN A 222 -4.05 4.19 13.54
N HIS A 223 -3.18 4.97 12.87
CA HIS A 223 -2.97 6.38 13.19
C HIS A 223 -4.19 7.26 12.90
N PHE A 224 -5.08 6.81 12.03
CA PHE A 224 -6.27 7.56 11.64
C PHE A 224 -7.55 6.97 12.26
N LEU A 225 -7.57 5.67 12.50
CA LEU A 225 -8.77 4.96 12.97
C LEU A 225 -8.83 4.77 14.48
N LEU A 226 -7.68 4.71 15.16
CA LEU A 226 -7.64 4.56 16.62
C LEU A 226 -7.33 5.91 17.29
N PRO A 227 -7.95 6.20 18.44
CA PRO A 227 -7.58 7.38 19.21
C PRO A 227 -6.12 7.27 19.65
N CYS A 228 -5.34 8.35 19.53
CA CYS A 228 -4.05 8.44 20.21
C CYS A 228 -4.32 8.30 21.72
N HIS A 229 -3.74 7.29 22.37
CA HIS A 229 -3.75 7.22 23.82
C HIS A 229 -3.07 8.49 24.36
N ALA A 230 -3.84 9.34 25.02
CA ALA A 230 -3.37 10.51 25.77
C ALA A 230 -2.80 10.08 27.13
#